data_AF-A0AAQ1YK66-F1
#
_entry.id   AF-A0AAQ1YK66-F1
#
_cell.length_a   1.000
_cell.length_b   1.000
_cell.length_c   1.000
_cell.angle_alpha   90.00
_cell.angle_beta   90.00
_cell.angle_gamma   90.00
#
_symmetry.space_group_name_H-M   'P 1'
#
loop_
_entity.id
_entity.type
_entity.pdbx_description
1 polymer ?
#
loop_
_entity_poly.entity_id
_entity_poly.type
_entity_poly.pdbx_seq_one_letter_code
_entity_poly.pdbx_strand_id
1 'polypeptide(L)'
;MKITHCKLKKSIQNKLLEFFVLEVTARAAADLLGIQANSAILFYRKIREVISYHLALEADEIFDGQIELDESYFSGHRRGKRG
;
A
#
# COMPACT_ATOMS: atom_id res chain seq x y z
N MET A 1 -0.05 0.62 -13.54
CA MET A 1 1.33 0.53 -13.01
C MET A 1 1.57 -0.86 -12.42
N LYS A 2 2.82 -1.37 -12.40
CA LYS A 2 3.18 -2.67 -11.79
C LYS A 2 4.52 -2.58 -11.05
N ILE A 3 4.73 -3.43 -10.04
CA ILE A 3 6.01 -3.52 -9.32
C ILE A 3 7.07 -4.13 -10.25
N THR A 4 8.07 -3.33 -10.62
CA THR A 4 9.24 -3.75 -11.43
C THR A 4 10.54 -3.65 -10.63
N HIS A 5 11.60 -4.29 -11.14
CA HIS A 5 12.95 -4.30 -10.55
C HIS A 5 12.97 -4.69 -9.07
N CYS A 6 12.43 -5.88 -8.76
CA CYS A 6 12.48 -6.46 -7.43
C CYS A 6 13.47 -7.63 -7.41
N LYS A 7 14.47 -7.56 -6.52
CA LYS A 7 15.46 -8.64 -6.34
C LYS A 7 14.95 -9.78 -5.44
N LEU A 8 13.81 -9.59 -4.77
CA LEU A 8 13.22 -10.62 -3.92
C LEU A 8 12.68 -11.77 -4.78
N LYS A 9 12.82 -13.01 -4.30
CA LYS A 9 12.20 -14.18 -4.94
C LYS A 9 10.68 -14.01 -4.98
N LYS A 10 10.04 -14.57 -6.01
CA LYS A 10 8.58 -14.51 -6.20
C LYS A 10 7.81 -15.04 -4.98
N SER A 11 8.30 -16.10 -4.33
CA SER A 11 7.71 -16.63 -3.09
C SER A 11 7.71 -15.64 -1.93
N ILE A 12 8.79 -14.87 -1.76
CA ILE A 12 8.88 -13.82 -0.74
C ILE A 12 7.95 -12.66 -1.08
N GLN A 13 7.87 -12.27 -2.35
CA GLN A 13 6.95 -11.22 -2.80
C GLN A 13 5.49 -11.59 -2.52
N ASN A 14 5.09 -12.83 -2.80
CA ASN A 14 3.74 -13.31 -2.52
C ASN A 14 3.42 -13.30 -1.02
N LYS A 15 4.36 -13.75 -0.17
CA LYS A 15 4.20 -13.67 1.30
C LYS A 15 4.11 -12.23 1.81
N LEU A 16 4.90 -11.32 1.23
CA LEU A 16 4.82 -9.91 1.58
C LEU A 16 3.48 -9.28 1.19
N LEU A 17 2.89 -9.71 0.07
CA LEU A 17 1.54 -9.30 -0.34
C LEU A 17 0.47 -9.84 0.63
N GLU A 18 0.58 -11.12 1.01
CA GLU A 18 -0.32 -11.73 2.01
C GLU A 18 -0.27 -10.97 3.33
N PHE A 19 0.93 -10.68 3.84
CA PHE A 19 1.13 -9.87 5.04
C PHE A 19 0.60 -8.45 4.89
N PHE A 20 0.69 -7.86 3.70
CA PHE A 20 0.14 -6.54 3.45
C PHE A 20 -1.39 -6.53 3.55
N VAL A 21 -2.06 -7.56 3.01
CA VAL A 21 -3.52 -7.73 3.09
C VAL A 21 -3.97 -8.00 4.53
N LEU A 22 -3.19 -8.76 5.29
CA LEU A 22 -3.42 -9.03 6.72
C LEU A 22 -3.01 -7.87 7.65
N GLU A 23 -2.68 -6.70 7.09
CA GLU A 23 -2.29 -5.50 7.84
C GLU A 23 -1.06 -5.66 8.75
N VAL A 24 -0.23 -6.67 8.49
CA VAL A 24 1.02 -6.89 9.22
C VAL A 24 1.99 -5.76 8.87
N THR A 25 2.68 -5.20 9.87
CA THR A 25 3.64 -4.12 9.59
C THR A 25 4.83 -4.62 8.76
N ALA A 26 5.36 -3.78 7.87
CA ALA A 26 6.52 -4.14 7.04
C ALA A 26 7.74 -4.59 7.86
N ARG A 27 7.90 -4.07 9.09
CA ARG A 27 8.98 -4.46 10.00
C ARG A 27 8.77 -5.88 10.53
N ALA A 28 7.59 -6.18 11.05
CA ALA A 28 7.25 -7.54 11.50
C ALA A 28 7.33 -8.55 10.35
N ALA A 29 6.84 -8.19 9.17
CA ALA A 29 6.95 -9.01 7.96
C ALA A 29 8.42 -9.28 7.59
N ALA A 30 9.30 -8.30 7.74
CA ALA A 30 10.73 -8.49 7.50
C ALA A 30 11.36 -9.46 8.49
N ASP A 31 11.03 -9.34 9.77
CA ASP A 31 11.51 -10.21 10.85
C ASP A 31 11.04 -11.65 10.64
N LEU A 32 9.75 -11.85 10.30
CA LEU A 32 9.16 -13.17 10.01
C LEU A 32 9.75 -13.84 8.76
N LEU A 33 10.13 -13.06 7.75
CA LEU A 33 10.69 -13.58 6.49
C LEU A 33 12.22 -13.62 6.48
N GLY A 34 12.88 -13.13 7.54
CA GLY A 34 14.34 -13.07 7.62
C GLY A 34 14.97 -12.20 6.54
N ILE A 35 14.32 -11.10 6.15
CA ILE A 35 14.83 -10.15 5.15
C ILE A 35 15.17 -8.81 5.78
N GLN A 36 15.98 -8.01 5.08
CA GLN A 36 16.28 -6.65 5.53
C GLN A 36 15.01 -5.79 5.59
N ALA A 37 14.77 -5.13 6.74
CA ALA A 37 13.57 -4.30 6.97
C ALA A 37 13.33 -3.24 5.88
N ASN A 38 14.38 -2.55 5.43
CA ASN A 38 14.26 -1.55 4.37
C ASN A 38 13.74 -2.13 3.05
N SER A 39 14.04 -3.40 2.75
CA SER A 39 13.52 -4.09 1.57
C SER A 39 12.02 -4.35 1.68
N ALA A 40 11.53 -4.78 2.85
CA ALA A 40 10.09 -4.95 3.10
C ALA A 40 9.35 -3.61 3.06
N ILE A 41 9.91 -2.57 3.69
CA ILE A 41 9.35 -1.20 3.71
C ILE A 41 9.24 -0.66 2.28
N LEU A 42 10.30 -0.79 1.47
CA LEU A 42 10.28 -0.37 0.07
C LEU A 42 9.23 -1.14 -0.74
N PHE A 43 9.11 -2.45 -0.51
CA PHE A 43 8.12 -3.28 -1.18
C PHE A 43 6.69 -2.84 -0.84
N TYR A 44 6.40 -2.58 0.45
CA TYR A 44 5.10 -2.07 0.90
C TYR A 44 4.77 -0.71 0.33
N ARG A 45 5.75 0.18 0.22
CA ARG A 45 5.58 1.48 -0.43
C ARG A 45 5.17 1.32 -1.90
N LYS A 46 5.86 0.45 -2.64
CA LYS A 46 5.53 0.16 -4.05
C LYS A 46 4.13 -0.43 -4.21
N ILE A 47 3.67 -1.27 -3.28
CA ILE A 47 2.28 -1.78 -3.30
C ILE A 47 1.30 -0.61 -3.19
N ARG A 48 1.51 0.30 -2.23
CA ARG A 48 0.63 1.48 -2.05
C ARG A 48 0.64 2.41 -3.25
N GLU A 49 1.80 2.63 -3.87
CA GLU A 49 1.92 3.42 -5.12
C GLU A 49 1.11 2.78 -6.26
N VAL A 50 1.13 1.46 -6.40
CA VAL A 50 0.34 0.74 -7.41
C VAL A 50 -1.16 0.85 -7.12
N ILE A 51 -1.58 0.67 -5.86
CA ILE A 51 -2.97 0.83 -5.45
C ILE A 51 -3.45 2.26 -5.73
N SER A 52 -2.71 3.26 -5.28
CA SER A 52 -3.03 4.68 -5.50
C SER A 52 -3.13 5.03 -6.99
N TYR A 53 -2.26 4.47 -7.83
CA TYR A 53 -2.32 4.69 -9.27
C TYR A 53 -3.61 4.14 -9.88
N HIS A 54 -4.01 2.92 -9.51
CA HIS A 54 -5.22 2.30 -10.06
C HIS A 54 -6.49 2.94 -9.50
N LEU A 55 -6.50 3.33 -8.23
CA LEU A 55 -7.60 4.11 -7.65
C LEU A 55 -7.78 5.47 -8.33
N ALA A 56 -6.68 6.13 -8.71
CA ALA A 56 -6.76 7.39 -9.44
C ALA A 56 -7.33 7.20 -10.86
N LEU A 57 -6.94 6.12 -11.56
CA LEU A 57 -7.53 5.79 -12.86
C LEU A 57 -9.03 5.45 -12.74
N GLU A 58 -9.40 4.67 -11.73
CA GLU A 58 -10.80 4.31 -11.48
C GLU A 58 -11.62 5.55 -11.10
N ALA A 59 -11.05 6.48 -10.34
CA ALA A 59 -11.68 7.78 -10.10
C ALA A 59 -11.88 8.53 -11.44
N ASP A 60 -10.84 8.68 -12.26
CA ASP A 60 -10.97 9.36 -13.55
C ASP A 60 -12.04 8.70 -14.46
N GLU A 61 -12.28 7.38 -14.35
CA GLU A 61 -13.35 6.64 -15.04
C GLU A 61 -14.75 6.81 -14.40
N ILE A 62 -14.86 6.87 -13.07
CA ILE A 62 -16.14 6.94 -12.33
C ILE A 62 -16.67 8.39 -12.24
N PHE A 63 -15.79 9.39 -12.22
CA PHE A 63 -16.15 10.81 -12.10
C PHE A 63 -16.78 11.42 -13.37
N ASP A 64 -17.25 10.59 -14.33
CA ASP A 64 -18.17 10.98 -15.43
C ASP A 64 -19.66 10.86 -15.02
N GLY A 65 -19.96 10.58 -13.73
CA GLY A 65 -21.30 10.54 -13.15
C GLY A 65 -21.37 11.12 -11.71
N GLN A 66 -22.58 11.33 -11.18
CA GLN A 66 -22.78 11.85 -9.82
C GLN A 66 -22.30 10.84 -8.76
N ILE A 67 -21.39 11.26 -7.88
CA ILE A 67 -20.79 10.41 -6.83
C ILE A 67 -21.36 10.79 -5.47
N GLU A 68 -21.94 9.80 -4.79
CA GLU A 68 -22.42 9.89 -3.42
C GLU A 68 -21.29 9.44 -2.47
N LEU A 69 -20.83 10.35 -1.61
CA LEU A 69 -19.77 10.08 -0.63
C LEU A 69 -20.40 9.58 0.67
N ASP A 70 -20.07 8.34 1.07
CA ASP A 70 -20.36 7.86 2.43
C ASP A 70 -19.39 8.56 3.41
N GLU A 71 -19.94 9.37 4.31
CA GLU A 71 -19.18 10.22 5.25
C GLU A 71 -18.48 9.44 6.36
N SER A 72 -18.64 8.12 6.41
CA SER A 72 -17.86 7.28 7.30
C SER A 72 -16.42 7.11 6.76
N TYR A 73 -15.44 7.00 7.66
CA TYR A 73 -14.20 6.22 7.40
C TYR A 73 -12.87 6.86 6.98
N PHE A 74 -12.60 8.14 7.26
CA PHE A 74 -11.20 8.62 7.39
C PHE A 74 -10.99 9.52 8.61
N SER A 75 -11.19 8.99 9.81
CA SER A 75 -10.75 9.65 11.05
C SER A 75 -9.23 9.50 11.24
N GLY A 76 -8.44 10.09 10.34
CA GLY A 76 -7.03 10.33 10.57
C GLY A 76 -6.86 11.47 11.56
N HIS A 77 -6.51 11.17 12.82
CA HIS A 77 -6.14 12.20 13.78
C HIS A 77 -4.91 12.97 13.26
N ARG A 78 -5.09 14.23 12.82
CA ARG A 78 -3.99 15.13 12.46
C ARG A 78 -3.12 15.38 13.69
N ARG A 79 -1.89 14.87 13.72
CA ARG A 79 -0.87 15.32 14.68
C ARG A 79 -0.23 16.62 14.20
N GLY A 80 -0.70 17.73 14.73
CA GLY A 80 0.02 19.00 14.81
C GLY A 80 -0.43 20.11 13.86
N LYS A 81 -0.22 21.35 14.30
CA LYS A 81 -0.22 22.55 13.45
C LYS A 81 1.16 22.69 12.83
N ARG A 82 1.27 22.63 11.51
CA ARG A 82 2.39 23.30 10.81
C ARG A 82 1.88 24.70 10.46
N GLY A 83 2.64 25.70 10.89
CA GLY A 83 2.43 27.09 10.48
C GLY A 83 2.69 27.27 9.00
#